data_AF-L5KEV3-F1
#
_entry.id   AF-L5KEV3-F1
#
_cell.length_a   1.000
_cell.length_b   1.000
_cell.length_c   1.000
_cell.angle_alpha   90.00
_cell.angle_beta   90.00
_cell.angle_gamma   90.00
#
_symmetry.space_group_name_H-M   'P 1'
#
loop_
_entity.id
_entity.type
_entity.pdbx_description
1 polymer ?
#
loop_
_entity_poly.entity_id
_entity_poly.type
_entity_poly.pdbx_seq_one_letter_code
_entity_poly.pdbx_strand_id
1 'polypeptide(L)'
;MYLGQCTKDIIRWPRPASPPVVKLEVFYNSEYSMPSTHAMSGTAIPISLVLLTYGRWQYPLIYGLILVPCWCSLVCLSRIYMGMHSILDIIAGFLYTILILAIFYPFVDLIDNFNQTHKYAPLIIVGLHLALGIFSFTLDTWSTSRGDTAEILGSGAGIACGSHVTYNMGLILDPPLDRLPLVGPPITVTLFGKAILRIFIGMVFVLTVRDIMKKITIPLACKIFNIPCDDIRKARQHMEVELPYRYITYGMVGFSITFLVPYVFFFIGIS
;
A
#
# COMPACT_ATOMS: atom_id res chain seq x y z
N MET A 1 6.77 0.42 -3.54
CA MET A 1 7.22 1.40 -2.52
C MET A 1 8.43 0.92 -1.73
N TYR A 2 8.43 -0.31 -1.17
CA TYR A 2 9.58 -0.89 -0.45
C TYR A 2 10.93 -0.68 -1.16
N LEU A 3 11.05 -1.14 -2.42
CA LEU A 3 12.27 -0.98 -3.21
C LEU A 3 12.74 0.47 -3.29
N GLY A 4 11.81 1.42 -3.48
CA GLY A 4 12.13 2.85 -3.52
C GLY A 4 12.67 3.38 -2.19
N GLN A 5 12.15 2.91 -1.05
CA GLN A 5 12.68 3.28 0.28
C GLN A 5 14.08 2.69 0.48
N CYS A 6 14.32 1.42 0.15
CA CYS A 6 15.65 0.84 0.25
C CYS A 6 16.65 1.55 -0.68
N THR A 7 16.25 1.90 -1.91
CA THR A 7 17.11 2.64 -2.84
C THR A 7 17.47 4.02 -2.33
N LYS A 8 16.54 4.72 -1.66
CA LYS A 8 16.82 6.01 -1.02
C LYS A 8 17.95 5.91 0.00
N ASP A 9 17.94 4.86 0.83
CA ASP A 9 18.95 4.64 1.86
C ASP A 9 20.34 4.30 1.29
N ILE A 10 20.37 3.75 0.06
CA ILE A 10 21.60 3.47 -0.69
C ILE A 10 22.14 4.72 -1.37
N ILE A 11 21.28 5.46 -2.08
CA ILE A 11 21.70 6.63 -2.89
C ILE A 11 21.97 7.86 -2.01
N ARG A 12 21.19 8.03 -0.94
CA ARG A 12 21.30 9.12 0.04
C ARG A 12 21.24 10.52 -0.57
N TRP A 13 20.45 10.68 -1.64
CA TRP A 13 20.34 11.94 -2.37
C TRP A 13 19.64 13.02 -1.52
N PRO A 14 20.21 14.23 -1.38
CA PRO A 14 19.61 15.27 -0.56
C PRO A 14 18.33 15.85 -1.20
N ARG A 15 17.43 16.34 -0.34
CA ARG A 15 16.24 17.09 -0.77
C ARG A 15 16.63 18.43 -1.42
N PRO A 16 15.76 19.04 -2.26
CA PRO A 16 16.02 20.36 -2.81
C PRO A 16 16.40 21.39 -1.73
N ALA A 17 17.36 22.26 -2.03
CA ALA A 17 17.83 23.28 -1.10
C ALA A 17 16.74 24.33 -0.85
N SER A 18 16.65 24.78 0.41
CA SER A 18 15.76 25.86 0.84
C SER A 18 16.61 26.91 1.56
N PRO A 19 16.74 28.15 1.04
CA PRO A 19 16.21 28.70 -0.23
C PRO A 19 16.86 28.14 -1.53
N PRO A 20 16.26 28.32 -2.74
CA PRO A 20 15.05 29.11 -3.05
C PRO A 20 13.72 28.35 -2.93
N VAL A 21 13.74 27.03 -2.75
CA VAL A 21 12.52 26.22 -2.66
C VAL A 21 11.88 26.37 -1.28
N VAL A 22 10.58 26.67 -1.22
CA VAL A 22 9.82 26.66 0.04
C VAL A 22 9.29 25.25 0.28
N LYS A 23 9.62 24.65 1.42
CA LYS A 23 9.20 23.30 1.77
C LYS A 23 7.94 23.33 2.63
N LEU A 24 6.85 22.78 2.12
CA LEU A 24 5.56 22.75 2.82
C LEU A 24 5.47 21.57 3.81
N GLU A 25 6.21 20.48 3.57
CA GLU A 25 6.21 19.29 4.41
C GLU A 25 7.50 19.15 5.23
N VAL A 26 7.66 20.00 6.24
CA VAL A 26 8.90 20.08 7.05
C VAL A 26 9.27 18.76 7.75
N PHE A 27 8.26 17.94 8.09
CA PHE A 27 8.45 16.65 8.77
C PHE A 27 9.31 15.66 7.98
N TYR A 28 9.26 15.70 6.64
CA TYR A 28 9.98 14.76 5.78
C TYR A 28 11.36 15.28 5.32
N ASN A 29 11.85 16.38 5.90
CA ASN A 29 13.15 16.96 5.54
C ASN A 29 14.34 16.06 5.85
N SER A 30 14.21 15.20 6.85
CA SER A 30 15.23 14.22 7.24
C SER A 30 15.34 13.03 6.29
N GLU A 31 14.42 12.89 5.33
CA GLU A 31 14.42 11.77 4.38
C GLU A 31 15.15 12.11 3.08
N TYR A 32 15.82 11.11 2.52
CA TYR A 32 16.42 11.21 1.19
C TYR A 32 15.36 11.41 0.09
N SER A 33 15.76 12.12 -0.96
CA SER A 33 14.87 12.56 -2.03
C SER A 33 14.69 11.52 -3.13
N MET A 34 15.78 10.94 -3.62
CA MET A 34 15.79 10.12 -4.84
C MET A 34 15.79 8.61 -4.51
N PRO A 35 14.94 7.80 -5.17
CA PRO A 35 13.86 8.17 -6.07
C PRO A 35 12.61 8.68 -5.33
N SER A 36 11.77 9.46 -6.01
CA SER A 36 10.49 9.89 -5.44
C SER A 36 9.51 8.72 -5.32
N THR A 37 9.31 8.23 -4.09
CA THR A 37 8.37 7.12 -3.80
C THR A 37 6.91 7.46 -4.11
N HIS A 38 6.55 8.74 -4.03
CA HIS A 38 5.23 9.23 -4.44
C HIS A 38 5.06 9.20 -5.96
N ALA A 39 6.07 9.64 -6.71
CA ALA A 39 6.07 9.51 -8.17
C ALA A 39 6.02 8.03 -8.57
N MET A 40 6.74 7.16 -7.84
CA MET A 40 6.69 5.72 -8.08
C MET A 40 5.28 5.15 -7.92
N SER A 41 4.61 5.39 -6.78
CA SER A 41 3.24 4.89 -6.59
C SER A 41 2.22 5.57 -7.51
N GLY A 42 2.38 6.86 -7.78
CA GLY A 42 1.54 7.62 -8.71
C GLY A 42 1.66 7.16 -10.16
N THR A 43 2.76 6.49 -10.51
CA THR A 43 2.97 5.82 -11.79
C THR A 43 2.45 4.38 -11.75
N ALA A 44 2.79 3.63 -10.70
CA ALA A 44 2.49 2.21 -10.58
C ALA A 44 0.99 1.94 -10.58
N ILE A 45 0.22 2.64 -9.73
CA ILE A 45 -1.20 2.40 -9.52
C ILE A 45 -2.02 2.51 -10.82
N PRO A 46 -1.99 3.64 -11.55
CA PRO A 46 -2.82 3.77 -12.75
C PRO A 46 -2.35 2.86 -13.89
N ILE A 47 -1.04 2.62 -14.05
CA ILE A 47 -0.53 1.69 -15.07
C ILE A 47 -0.97 0.26 -14.75
N SER A 48 -0.77 -0.20 -13.52
CA SER A 48 -1.22 -1.53 -13.09
C SER A 48 -2.73 -1.69 -13.21
N LEU A 49 -3.52 -0.65 -12.92
CA LEU A 49 -4.96 -0.68 -13.12
C LEU A 49 -5.30 -0.98 -14.57
N VAL A 50 -4.75 -0.22 -15.52
CA VAL A 50 -5.00 -0.45 -16.96
C VAL A 50 -4.49 -1.83 -17.40
N LEU A 51 -3.28 -2.24 -17.00
CA LEU A 51 -2.70 -3.53 -17.39
C LEU A 51 -3.51 -4.72 -16.86
N LEU A 52 -4.03 -4.65 -15.64
CA LEU A 52 -4.76 -5.75 -15.01
C LEU A 52 -6.24 -5.79 -15.36
N THR A 53 -6.85 -4.66 -15.77
CA THR A 53 -8.28 -4.62 -16.13
C THR A 53 -8.55 -4.64 -17.63
N TYR A 54 -7.61 -4.22 -18.47
CA TYR A 54 -7.81 -4.20 -19.93
C TYR A 54 -7.91 -5.62 -20.48
N GLY A 55 -8.93 -5.90 -21.29
CA GLY A 55 -9.25 -7.26 -21.76
C GLY A 55 -10.02 -8.11 -20.75
N ARG A 56 -10.00 -7.78 -19.45
CA ARG A 56 -10.86 -8.42 -18.42
C ARG A 56 -12.20 -7.71 -18.27
N TRP A 57 -12.25 -6.38 -18.43
CA TRP A 57 -13.48 -5.58 -18.40
C TRP A 57 -13.71 -4.87 -19.72
N GLN A 58 -14.98 -4.73 -20.11
CA GLN A 58 -15.35 -4.03 -21.34
C GLN A 58 -15.35 -2.52 -21.13
N TYR A 59 -14.25 -1.86 -21.51
CA TYR A 59 -14.18 -0.40 -21.62
C TYR A 59 -13.17 0.03 -22.71
N PRO A 60 -13.35 1.21 -23.33
CA PRO A 60 -12.42 1.72 -24.34
C PRO A 60 -11.02 2.01 -23.76
N LEU A 61 -9.96 1.57 -24.48
CA LEU A 61 -8.56 1.82 -24.09
C LEU A 61 -8.25 3.31 -23.88
N ILE A 62 -8.94 4.20 -24.59
CA ILE A 62 -8.77 5.65 -24.48
C ILE A 62 -8.93 6.16 -23.04
N TYR A 63 -9.76 5.53 -22.21
CA TYR A 63 -9.92 5.91 -20.82
C TYR A 63 -8.65 5.65 -20.01
N GLY A 64 -7.97 4.52 -20.27
CA GLY A 64 -6.67 4.23 -19.68
C GLY A 64 -5.59 5.22 -20.16
N LEU A 65 -5.57 5.53 -21.46
CA LEU A 65 -4.62 6.47 -22.06
C LEU A 65 -4.79 7.90 -21.55
N ILE A 66 -5.97 8.29 -21.05
CA ILE A 66 -6.20 9.58 -20.38
C ILE A 66 -5.88 9.47 -18.88
N LEU A 67 -6.37 8.43 -18.21
CA LEU A 67 -6.24 8.26 -16.76
C LEU A 67 -4.77 8.22 -16.31
N VAL A 68 -3.95 7.42 -16.99
CA VAL A 68 -2.54 7.22 -16.63
C VAL A 68 -1.74 8.53 -16.63
N PRO A 69 -1.68 9.31 -17.72
CA PRO A 69 -0.93 10.56 -17.71
C PRO A 69 -1.55 11.58 -16.76
N CYS A 70 -2.88 11.72 -16.69
CA CYS A 70 -3.50 12.68 -15.78
C CYS A 70 -3.17 12.39 -14.31
N TRP A 71 -3.31 11.14 -13.87
CA TRP A 71 -2.98 10.74 -12.50
C TRP A 71 -1.49 10.91 -12.21
N CYS A 72 -0.63 10.39 -13.10
CA CYS A 72 0.82 10.46 -12.93
C CYS A 72 1.30 11.90 -12.86
N SER A 73 0.85 12.77 -13.78
CA SER A 73 1.19 14.19 -13.79
C SER A 73 0.70 14.90 -12.53
N LEU A 74 -0.54 14.66 -12.09
CA LEU A 74 -1.09 15.29 -10.88
C LEU A 74 -0.24 14.96 -9.64
N VAL A 75 0.10 13.68 -9.44
CA VAL A 75 0.92 13.24 -8.32
C VAL A 75 2.33 13.81 -8.42
N CYS A 76 2.98 13.74 -9.58
CA CYS A 76 4.33 14.25 -9.78
C CYS A 76 4.42 15.77 -9.55
N LEU A 77 3.48 16.54 -10.12
CA LEU A 77 3.42 17.99 -9.94
C LEU A 77 3.19 18.37 -8.48
N SER A 78 2.37 17.62 -7.73
CA SER A 78 2.18 17.86 -6.29
C SER A 78 3.49 17.80 -5.50
N ARG A 79 4.45 16.95 -5.91
CA ARG A 79 5.73 16.78 -5.20
C ARG A 79 6.72 17.91 -5.47
N ILE A 80 6.68 18.46 -6.68
CA ILE A 80 7.41 19.68 -7.04
C ILE A 80 6.80 20.86 -6.29
N TYR A 81 5.46 20.97 -6.32
CA TYR A 81 4.71 22.04 -5.65
C TYR A 81 5.00 22.10 -4.15
N MET A 82 5.04 20.95 -3.47
CA MET A 82 5.36 20.88 -2.03
C MET A 82 6.85 21.17 -1.72
N GLY A 83 7.70 21.35 -2.73
CA GLY A 83 9.13 21.62 -2.57
C GLY A 83 9.96 20.44 -2.08
N MET A 84 9.39 19.22 -2.14
CA MET A 84 10.00 18.03 -1.55
C MET A 84 10.88 17.25 -2.52
N HIS A 85 10.67 17.39 -3.83
CA HIS A 85 11.41 16.64 -4.84
C HIS A 85 11.80 17.54 -6.01
N SER A 86 12.98 17.26 -6.57
CA SER A 86 13.43 17.80 -7.85
C SER A 86 12.78 17.06 -9.02
N ILE A 87 12.88 17.64 -10.23
CA ILE A 87 12.43 16.97 -11.47
C ILE A 87 13.19 15.65 -11.69
N LEU A 88 14.48 15.62 -11.36
CA LEU A 88 15.30 14.41 -11.49
C LEU A 88 14.79 13.28 -10.58
N ASP A 89 14.41 13.59 -9.34
CA ASP A 89 13.86 12.59 -8.39
C ASP A 89 12.57 11.95 -8.93
N ILE A 90 11.78 12.74 -9.66
CA ILE A 90 10.53 12.32 -10.28
C ILE A 90 10.80 11.44 -11.50
N ILE A 91 11.70 11.85 -12.40
CA ILE A 91 12.09 11.04 -13.57
C ILE A 91 12.65 9.70 -13.11
N ALA A 92 13.53 9.70 -12.09
CA ALA A 92 14.07 8.48 -11.51
C ALA A 92 12.96 7.58 -10.94
N GLY A 93 12.01 8.14 -10.18
CA GLY A 93 10.88 7.38 -9.64
C GLY A 93 9.96 6.78 -10.73
N PHE A 94 9.68 7.56 -11.78
CA PHE A 94 8.88 7.11 -12.92
C PHE A 94 9.57 5.94 -13.65
N LEU A 95 10.82 6.13 -14.10
CA LEU A 95 11.58 5.10 -14.82
C LEU A 95 11.80 3.85 -13.98
N TYR A 96 12.07 4.02 -12.69
CA TYR A 96 12.25 2.89 -11.79
C TYR A 96 10.98 2.07 -11.62
N THR A 97 9.81 2.72 -11.65
CA THR A 97 8.53 2.03 -11.62
C THR A 97 8.27 1.24 -12.90
N ILE A 98 8.59 1.80 -14.06
CA ILE A 98 8.50 1.09 -15.34
C ILE A 98 9.39 -0.16 -15.31
N LEU A 99 10.61 -0.05 -14.78
CA LEU A 99 11.51 -1.21 -14.61
C LEU A 99 10.91 -2.27 -13.68
N ILE A 100 10.40 -1.87 -12.51
CA ILE A 100 9.75 -2.79 -11.56
C ILE A 100 8.56 -3.50 -12.23
N LEU A 101 7.70 -2.76 -12.92
CA LEU A 101 6.55 -3.35 -13.62
C LEU A 101 7.00 -4.30 -14.73
N ALA A 102 7.99 -3.93 -15.54
CA ALA A 102 8.51 -4.81 -16.60
C ALA A 102 9.05 -6.13 -16.05
N ILE A 103 9.65 -6.12 -14.85
CA ILE A 103 10.16 -7.32 -14.19
C ILE A 103 9.04 -8.14 -13.55
N PHE A 104 8.13 -7.51 -12.78
CA PHE A 104 7.15 -8.23 -11.95
C PHE A 104 5.85 -8.57 -12.68
N TYR A 105 5.46 -7.80 -13.70
CA TYR A 105 4.19 -8.01 -14.42
C TYR A 105 4.07 -9.41 -15.04
N PRO A 106 5.10 -9.99 -15.69
CA PRO A 106 5.02 -11.36 -16.20
C PRO A 106 4.78 -12.44 -15.14
N PHE A 107 5.06 -12.15 -13.87
CA PHE A 107 4.92 -13.08 -12.76
C PHE A 107 3.71 -12.79 -11.87
N VAL A 108 2.89 -11.77 -12.20
CA VAL A 108 1.80 -11.32 -11.32
C VAL A 108 0.78 -12.43 -11.05
N ASP A 109 0.36 -13.15 -12.11
CA ASP A 109 -0.60 -14.24 -11.97
C ASP A 109 0.01 -15.42 -11.18
N LEU A 110 1.30 -15.71 -11.36
CA LEU A 110 1.99 -16.75 -10.60
C LEU A 110 2.02 -16.43 -9.09
N ILE A 111 2.38 -15.18 -8.76
CA ILE A 111 2.44 -14.70 -7.38
C ILE A 111 1.04 -14.70 -6.76
N ASP A 112 0.04 -14.22 -7.48
CA ASP A 112 -1.34 -14.16 -6.99
C ASP A 112 -1.93 -15.57 -6.76
N ASN A 113 -1.75 -16.49 -7.72
CA ASN A 113 -2.14 -17.89 -7.56
C ASN A 113 -1.46 -18.54 -6.36
N PHE A 114 -0.15 -18.31 -6.17
CA PHE A 114 0.56 -18.81 -4.98
C PHE A 114 -0.04 -18.25 -3.69
N ASN A 115 -0.23 -16.93 -3.61
CA ASN A 115 -0.78 -16.27 -2.44
C ASN A 115 -2.17 -16.81 -2.07
N GLN A 116 -3.03 -17.02 -3.07
CA GLN A 116 -4.41 -17.46 -2.85
C GLN A 116 -4.53 -18.96 -2.54
N THR A 117 -3.81 -19.83 -3.25
CA THR A 117 -4.10 -21.27 -3.26
C THR A 117 -3.17 -22.11 -2.38
N HIS A 118 -1.93 -21.67 -2.16
CA HIS A 118 -0.93 -22.51 -1.50
C HIS A 118 -1.15 -22.55 0.02
N LYS A 119 -1.26 -23.74 0.61
CA LYS A 119 -1.56 -23.95 2.05
C LYS A 119 -0.63 -23.18 2.99
N TYR A 120 0.65 -23.06 2.66
CA TYR A 120 1.64 -22.37 3.48
C TYR A 120 1.88 -20.92 3.08
N ALA A 121 1.11 -20.39 2.12
CA ALA A 121 1.29 -19.02 1.63
C ALA A 121 1.21 -17.98 2.76
N PRO A 122 0.25 -17.99 3.71
CA PRO A 122 0.21 -16.98 4.77
C PRO A 122 1.49 -16.92 5.61
N LEU A 123 2.05 -18.08 5.97
CA LEU A 123 3.29 -18.15 6.74
C LEU A 123 4.49 -17.63 5.94
N ILE A 124 4.58 -18.02 4.67
CA ILE A 124 5.66 -17.58 3.77
C ILE A 124 5.56 -16.08 3.50
N ILE A 125 4.35 -15.54 3.28
CA ILE A 125 4.09 -14.12 3.05
C ILE A 125 4.52 -13.30 4.28
N VAL A 126 4.06 -13.67 5.48
CA VAL A 126 4.42 -12.97 6.71
C VAL A 126 5.92 -13.06 6.96
N GLY A 127 6.51 -14.26 6.84
CA GLY A 127 7.94 -14.48 7.00
C GLY A 127 8.78 -13.66 6.04
N LEU A 128 8.42 -13.63 4.76
CA LEU A 128 9.09 -12.84 3.72
C LEU A 128 9.01 -11.33 4.01
N HIS A 129 7.83 -10.80 4.33
CA HIS A 129 7.66 -9.38 4.61
C HIS A 129 8.39 -8.95 5.89
N LEU A 130 8.42 -9.81 6.92
CA LEU A 130 9.22 -9.57 8.12
C LEU A 130 10.72 -9.58 7.81
N ALA A 131 11.20 -10.56 7.02
CA ALA A 131 12.60 -10.64 6.61
C ALA A 131 13.04 -9.40 5.82
N LEU A 132 12.20 -8.92 4.88
CA LEU A 132 12.43 -7.67 4.15
C LEU A 132 12.46 -6.46 5.08
N GLY A 133 11.58 -6.42 6.10
CA GLY A 133 11.60 -5.37 7.12
C GLY A 133 12.91 -5.34 7.88
N ILE A 134 13.35 -6.49 8.41
CA ILE A 134 14.61 -6.63 9.14
C ILE A 134 15.80 -6.19 8.27
N PHE A 135 15.85 -6.64 7.01
CA PHE A 135 16.89 -6.25 6.06
C PHE A 135 16.89 -4.74 5.79
N SER A 136 15.73 -4.11 5.64
CA SER A 136 15.66 -2.66 5.45
C SER A 136 16.13 -1.89 6.68
N PHE A 137 15.90 -2.41 7.89
CA PHE A 137 16.31 -1.74 9.13
C PHE A 137 17.80 -1.87 9.43
N THR A 138 18.52 -2.78 8.76
CA THR A 138 19.98 -2.90 8.90
C THR A 138 20.77 -1.89 8.07
N LEU A 139 20.13 -1.16 7.14
CA LEU A 139 20.82 -0.35 6.13
C LEU A 139 21.19 1.10 6.56
N ASP A 140 20.69 1.65 7.67
CA ASP A 140 21.05 3.03 8.06
C ASP A 140 20.94 3.36 9.56
N THR A 141 21.20 4.62 9.91
CA THR A 141 20.86 5.32 11.15
C THR A 141 19.37 5.72 11.18
N TRP A 142 18.84 6.11 12.35
CA TRP A 142 17.41 6.38 12.57
C TRP A 142 16.81 7.38 11.55
N SER A 143 15.71 7.00 10.89
CA SER A 143 14.96 7.84 9.94
C SER A 143 13.45 7.55 10.00
N THR A 144 12.63 8.56 9.65
CA THR A 144 11.16 8.46 9.61
C THR A 144 10.66 7.43 8.60
N SER A 145 11.47 7.10 7.57
CA SER A 145 11.10 6.16 6.51
C SER A 145 10.92 4.72 7.00
N ARG A 146 11.47 4.36 8.18
CA ARG A 146 11.36 3.00 8.73
C ARG A 146 9.96 2.65 9.16
N GLY A 147 9.28 3.59 9.81
CA GLY A 147 7.88 3.43 10.18
C GLY A 147 7.01 3.21 8.95
N ASP A 148 7.28 3.96 7.88
CA ASP A 148 6.57 3.83 6.61
C ASP A 148 6.87 2.49 5.92
N THR A 149 8.13 2.02 5.95
CA THR A 149 8.50 0.70 5.45
C THR A 149 7.80 -0.43 6.22
N ALA A 150 7.72 -0.35 7.55
CA ALA A 150 6.99 -1.30 8.37
C ALA A 150 5.49 -1.31 8.01
N GLU A 151 4.91 -0.13 7.82
CA GLU A 151 3.51 0.05 7.41
C GLU A 151 3.22 -0.51 6.01
N ILE A 152 4.09 -0.26 5.04
CA ILE A 152 4.00 -0.80 3.67
C ILE A 152 4.07 -2.33 3.69
N LEU A 153 5.06 -2.89 4.38
CA LEU A 153 5.26 -4.34 4.45
C LEU A 153 4.14 -5.03 5.23
N GLY A 154 3.68 -4.43 6.33
CA GLY A 154 2.53 -4.89 7.09
C GLY A 154 1.28 -4.93 6.21
N SER A 155 0.96 -3.83 5.54
CA SER A 155 -0.18 -3.73 4.63
C SER A 155 -0.13 -4.78 3.52
N GLY A 156 1.03 -4.97 2.88
CA GLY A 156 1.23 -5.97 1.84
C GLY A 156 1.00 -7.40 2.32
N ALA A 157 1.57 -7.76 3.47
CA ALA A 157 1.36 -9.07 4.09
C ALA A 157 -0.12 -9.28 4.46
N GLY A 158 -0.76 -8.27 5.06
CA GLY A 158 -2.17 -8.28 5.40
C GLY A 158 -3.09 -8.51 4.21
N ILE A 159 -2.89 -7.75 3.14
CA ILE A 159 -3.65 -7.87 1.88
C ILE A 159 -3.53 -9.30 1.34
N ALA A 160 -2.32 -9.82 1.20
CA ALA A 160 -2.08 -11.13 0.61
C ALA A 160 -2.61 -12.28 1.50
N CYS A 161 -2.45 -12.21 2.82
CA CYS A 161 -3.07 -13.16 3.75
C CYS A 161 -4.60 -13.07 3.73
N GLY A 162 -5.16 -11.86 3.63
CA GLY A 162 -6.61 -11.70 3.53
C GLY A 162 -7.15 -12.27 2.23
N SER A 163 -6.47 -12.06 1.10
CA SER A 163 -6.83 -12.69 -0.18
C SER A 163 -6.83 -14.22 -0.10
N HIS A 164 -5.84 -14.81 0.59
CA HIS A 164 -5.80 -16.26 0.85
C HIS A 164 -7.04 -16.76 1.60
N VAL A 165 -7.43 -16.06 2.68
CA VAL A 165 -8.62 -16.44 3.47
C VAL A 165 -9.90 -16.24 2.66
N THR A 166 -10.01 -15.12 1.94
CA THR A 166 -11.15 -14.81 1.06
C THR A 166 -11.35 -15.87 -0.01
N TYR A 167 -10.26 -16.34 -0.63
CA TYR A 167 -10.27 -17.43 -1.60
C TYR A 167 -10.74 -18.75 -0.96
N ASN A 168 -10.14 -19.15 0.17
CA ASN A 168 -10.49 -20.40 0.86
C ASN A 168 -11.94 -20.42 1.37
N MET A 169 -12.52 -19.26 1.69
CA MET A 169 -13.92 -19.14 2.10
C MET A 169 -14.89 -19.00 0.92
N GLY A 170 -14.39 -18.94 -0.31
CA GLY A 170 -15.22 -18.80 -1.52
C GLY A 170 -15.99 -17.48 -1.58
N LEU A 171 -15.50 -16.42 -0.90
CA LEU A 171 -16.20 -15.12 -0.82
C LEU A 171 -16.07 -14.32 -2.12
N ILE A 172 -14.92 -14.41 -2.78
CA ILE A 172 -14.65 -13.78 -4.08
C ILE A 172 -13.97 -14.83 -4.94
N LEU A 173 -14.67 -15.30 -5.97
CA LEU A 173 -14.16 -16.28 -6.92
C LEU A 173 -13.96 -15.59 -8.27
N ASP A 174 -12.84 -15.89 -8.92
CA ASP A 174 -12.59 -15.40 -10.25
C ASP A 174 -13.64 -15.94 -11.23
N PRO A 175 -14.19 -15.08 -12.10
CA PRO A 175 -15.06 -15.56 -13.16
C PRO A 175 -14.26 -16.43 -14.12
N PRO A 176 -14.89 -17.46 -14.71
CA PRO A 176 -14.22 -18.30 -15.70
C PRO A 176 -13.86 -17.47 -16.94
N LEU A 177 -12.76 -17.87 -17.60
CA LEU A 177 -12.13 -17.09 -18.69
C LEU A 177 -13.03 -16.88 -19.91
N ASP A 178 -14.00 -17.77 -20.12
CA ASP A 178 -15.01 -17.71 -21.19
C ASP A 178 -16.01 -16.55 -21.01
N ARG A 179 -16.14 -15.99 -19.80
CA ARG A 179 -16.99 -14.83 -19.52
C ARG A 179 -16.30 -13.48 -19.73
N LEU A 180 -15.02 -13.47 -20.11
CA LEU A 180 -14.28 -12.25 -20.36
C LEU A 180 -14.50 -11.75 -21.81
N PRO A 181 -14.58 -10.43 -22.05
CA PRO A 181 -14.54 -9.35 -21.06
C PRO A 181 -15.86 -9.17 -20.31
N LEU A 182 -15.78 -8.84 -19.02
CA LEU A 182 -16.92 -8.57 -18.15
C LEU A 182 -17.60 -7.26 -18.56
N VAL A 183 -18.92 -7.31 -18.73
CA VAL A 183 -19.76 -6.14 -18.97
C VAL A 183 -20.11 -5.49 -17.62
N GLY A 184 -19.81 -4.20 -17.46
CA GLY A 184 -20.18 -3.46 -16.27
C GLY A 184 -21.71 -3.37 -16.12
N PRO A 185 -22.27 -3.50 -14.90
CA PRO A 185 -23.70 -3.30 -14.69
C PRO A 185 -24.11 -1.86 -15.05
N PRO A 186 -25.37 -1.64 -15.48
CA PRO A 186 -25.84 -0.30 -15.80
C PRO A 186 -25.75 0.61 -14.57
N ILE A 187 -25.33 1.86 -14.78
CA ILE A 187 -25.25 2.85 -13.71
C ILE A 187 -26.67 3.23 -13.29
N THR A 188 -27.13 2.62 -12.21
CA THR A 188 -28.44 2.88 -11.60
C THR A 188 -28.27 3.65 -10.30
N VAL A 189 -29.30 4.39 -9.88
CA VAL A 189 -29.32 5.08 -8.58
C VAL A 189 -29.09 4.07 -7.43
N THR A 190 -29.61 2.86 -7.56
CA THR A 190 -29.39 1.78 -6.59
C THR A 190 -27.93 1.32 -6.54
N LEU A 191 -27.26 1.18 -7.69
CA LEU A 191 -25.84 0.82 -7.73
C LEU A 191 -24.99 1.94 -7.10
N PHE A 192 -25.28 3.18 -7.44
CA PHE A 192 -24.60 4.35 -6.89
C PHE A 192 -24.79 4.44 -5.36
N GLY A 193 -26.02 4.28 -4.87
CA GLY A 193 -26.33 4.25 -3.44
C GLY A 193 -25.62 3.11 -2.71
N LYS A 194 -25.58 1.90 -3.30
CA LYS A 194 -24.82 0.76 -2.76
C LYS A 194 -23.32 1.07 -2.71
N ALA A 195 -22.76 1.69 -3.74
CA ALA A 195 -21.34 2.05 -3.77
C ALA A 195 -20.98 3.06 -2.67
N ILE A 196 -21.79 4.11 -2.48
CA ILE A 196 -21.61 5.08 -1.38
C ILE A 196 -21.68 4.38 -0.03
N LEU A 197 -22.67 3.51 0.16
CA LEU A 197 -22.85 2.77 1.41
C LEU A 197 -21.64 1.87 1.72
N ARG A 198 -21.11 1.15 0.71
CA ARG A 198 -19.89 0.35 0.85
C ARG A 198 -18.69 1.22 1.22
N ILE A 199 -18.50 2.36 0.57
CA ILE A 199 -17.41 3.29 0.90
C ILE A 199 -17.53 3.74 2.36
N PHE A 200 -18.72 4.18 2.78
CA PHE A 200 -18.93 4.67 4.14
C PHE A 200 -18.71 3.58 5.20
N ILE A 201 -19.37 2.42 5.06
CA ILE A 201 -19.25 1.30 6.01
C ILE A 201 -17.81 0.79 6.02
N GLY A 202 -17.21 0.59 4.85
CA GLY A 202 -15.83 0.10 4.72
C GLY A 202 -14.83 1.06 5.39
N MET A 203 -14.97 2.37 5.17
CA MET A 203 -14.12 3.38 5.81
C MET A 203 -14.27 3.39 7.33
N VAL A 204 -15.51 3.40 7.84
CA VAL A 204 -15.77 3.36 9.29
C VAL A 204 -15.17 2.09 9.90
N PHE A 205 -15.36 0.93 9.25
CA PHE A 205 -14.82 -0.35 9.72
C PHE A 205 -13.29 -0.33 9.77
N VAL A 206 -12.63 0.07 8.68
CA VAL A 206 -11.16 0.10 8.59
C VAL A 206 -10.55 1.07 9.61
N LEU A 207 -11.14 2.26 9.79
CA LEU A 207 -10.69 3.23 10.80
C LEU A 207 -10.87 2.67 12.22
N THR A 208 -11.98 1.98 12.48
CA THR A 208 -12.24 1.32 13.76
C THR A 208 -11.22 0.22 14.03
N VAL A 209 -10.94 -0.65 13.05
CA VAL A 209 -9.89 -1.67 13.16
C VAL A 209 -8.54 -1.03 13.44
N ARG A 210 -8.16 0.03 12.70
CA ARG A 210 -6.89 0.74 12.90
C ARG A 210 -6.77 1.26 14.33
N ASP A 211 -7.82 1.86 14.88
CA ASP A 211 -7.78 2.44 16.23
C ASP A 211 -7.77 1.37 17.32
N ILE A 212 -8.55 0.29 17.16
CA ILE A 212 -8.52 -0.87 18.06
C ILE A 212 -7.13 -1.51 18.05
N MET A 213 -6.59 -1.79 16.86
CA MET A 213 -5.28 -2.43 16.72
C MET A 213 -4.16 -1.56 17.28
N LYS A 214 -4.20 -0.24 17.14
CA LYS A 214 -3.23 0.66 17.82
C LYS A 214 -3.32 0.55 19.35
N LYS A 215 -4.53 0.55 19.91
CA LYS A 215 -4.74 0.41 21.36
C LYS A 215 -4.27 -0.93 21.92
N ILE A 216 -4.26 -1.98 21.09
CA ILE A 216 -3.78 -3.32 21.49
C ILE A 216 -2.26 -3.45 21.29
N THR A 217 -1.76 -3.09 20.11
CA THR A 217 -0.38 -3.39 19.70
C THR A 217 0.66 -2.54 20.39
N ILE A 218 0.36 -1.26 20.68
CA ILE A 218 1.31 -0.37 21.33
C ILE A 218 1.62 -0.82 22.77
N PRO A 219 0.62 -1.04 23.67
CA PRO A 219 0.91 -1.53 25.01
C PRO A 219 1.55 -2.91 25.01
N LEU A 220 1.16 -3.78 24.07
CA LEU A 220 1.78 -5.09 23.91
C LEU A 220 3.26 -4.99 23.56
N ALA A 221 3.63 -4.15 22.59
CA ALA A 221 5.03 -3.90 22.24
C ALA A 221 5.80 -3.30 23.42
N CYS A 222 5.22 -2.32 24.12
CA CYS A 222 5.84 -1.74 25.32
C CYS A 222 6.12 -2.81 26.39
N LYS A 223 5.17 -3.73 26.62
CA LYS A 223 5.33 -4.84 27.57
C LYS A 223 6.40 -5.84 27.13
N ILE A 224 6.45 -6.20 25.84
CA ILE A 224 7.43 -7.16 25.30
C ILE A 224 8.86 -6.60 25.41
N PHE A 225 9.03 -5.32 25.14
CA PHE A 225 10.34 -4.66 25.13
C PHE A 225 10.69 -3.93 26.44
N ASN A 226 9.86 -4.08 27.49
CA ASN A 226 10.04 -3.42 28.79
C ASN A 226 10.20 -1.88 28.70
N ILE A 227 9.43 -1.23 27.83
CA ILE A 227 9.42 0.23 27.65
C ILE A 227 8.27 0.83 28.45
N PRO A 228 8.49 1.89 29.26
CA PRO A 228 7.42 2.58 29.98
C PRO A 228 6.32 3.08 29.04
N CYS A 229 5.07 2.74 29.33
CA CYS A 229 3.91 3.05 28.47
C CYS A 229 3.02 4.19 29.02
N ASP A 230 3.50 4.94 30.03
CA ASP A 230 2.74 6.02 30.67
C ASP A 230 2.45 7.16 29.70
N ASP A 231 3.40 7.45 28.81
CA ASP A 231 3.24 8.38 27.70
C ASP A 231 3.36 7.65 26.36
N ILE A 232 2.20 7.33 25.76
CA ILE A 232 2.11 6.66 24.47
C ILE A 232 2.86 7.43 23.37
N ARG A 233 2.93 8.76 23.43
CA ARG A 233 3.63 9.56 22.41
C ARG A 233 5.12 9.31 22.47
N LYS A 234 5.70 9.25 23.67
CA LYS A 234 7.11 8.91 23.88
C LYS A 234 7.39 7.45 23.55
N ALA A 235 6.53 6.53 23.99
CA ALA A 235 6.69 5.11 23.70
C ALA A 235 6.79 4.84 22.17
N ARG A 236 5.99 5.53 21.36
CA ARG A 236 6.02 5.42 19.89
C ARG A 236 7.29 5.95 19.22
N GLN A 237 8.15 6.68 19.93
CA GLN A 237 9.43 7.14 19.39
C GLN A 237 10.52 6.06 19.49
N HIS A 238 10.31 5.03 20.31
CA HIS A 238 11.17 3.86 20.37
C HIS A 238 10.90 2.95 19.17
N MET A 239 11.95 2.55 18.44
CA MET A 239 11.81 1.71 17.25
C MET A 239 11.20 0.35 17.55
N GLU A 240 11.53 -0.20 18.72
CA GLU A 240 11.03 -1.47 19.24
C GLU A 240 9.51 -1.45 19.43
N VAL A 241 8.93 -0.26 19.63
CA VAL A 241 7.48 -0.07 19.67
C VAL A 241 6.97 0.29 18.28
N GLU A 242 7.60 1.25 17.60
CA GLU A 242 7.13 1.83 16.36
C GLU A 242 6.93 0.80 15.24
N LEU A 243 7.96 0.00 14.98
CA LEU A 243 7.97 -0.91 13.83
C LEU A 243 6.95 -2.04 14.03
N PRO A 244 6.91 -2.73 15.19
CA PRO A 244 5.93 -3.79 15.39
C PRO A 244 4.49 -3.27 15.41
N TYR A 245 4.21 -2.13 16.06
CA TYR A 245 2.83 -1.63 16.10
C TYR A 245 2.36 -1.23 14.70
N ARG A 246 3.20 -0.54 13.90
CA ARG A 246 2.81 -0.15 12.53
C ARG A 246 2.62 -1.38 11.66
N TYR A 247 3.55 -2.32 11.67
CA TYR A 247 3.46 -3.56 10.89
C TYR A 247 2.16 -4.33 11.21
N ILE A 248 1.88 -4.59 12.49
CA ILE A 248 0.71 -5.40 12.90
C ILE A 248 -0.60 -4.62 12.65
N THR A 249 -0.65 -3.33 13.01
CA THR A 249 -1.85 -2.50 12.83
C THR A 249 -2.23 -2.43 11.36
N TYR A 250 -1.29 -2.08 10.49
CA TYR A 250 -1.59 -1.88 9.08
C TYR A 250 -1.69 -3.21 8.32
N GLY A 251 -1.05 -4.28 8.81
CA GLY A 251 -1.35 -5.64 8.36
C GLY A 251 -2.79 -6.04 8.64
N MET A 252 -3.32 -5.76 9.84
CA MET A 252 -4.73 -6.01 10.11
C MET A 252 -5.67 -5.10 9.31
N VAL A 253 -5.28 -3.86 9.01
CA VAL A 253 -6.02 -2.99 8.08
C VAL A 253 -6.06 -3.62 6.68
N GLY A 254 -4.91 -4.03 6.13
CA GLY A 254 -4.83 -4.69 4.83
C GLY A 254 -5.67 -5.98 4.77
N PHE A 255 -5.56 -6.82 5.79
CA PHE A 255 -6.35 -8.04 5.95
C PHE A 255 -7.85 -7.75 6.03
N SER A 256 -8.23 -6.68 6.73
CA SER A 256 -9.64 -6.28 6.85
C SER A 256 -10.21 -5.84 5.51
N ILE A 257 -9.43 -5.12 4.71
CA ILE A 257 -9.87 -4.64 3.39
C ILE A 257 -10.14 -5.81 2.45
N THR A 258 -9.30 -6.84 2.43
CA THR A 258 -9.43 -7.97 1.50
C THR A 258 -10.33 -9.09 2.01
N PHE A 259 -10.55 -9.21 3.32
CA PHE A 259 -11.36 -10.29 3.90
C PHE A 259 -12.54 -9.81 4.75
N LEU A 260 -12.30 -9.13 5.87
CA LEU A 260 -13.36 -8.82 6.84
C LEU A 260 -14.46 -7.91 6.27
N VAL A 261 -14.07 -6.88 5.51
CA VAL A 261 -15.01 -5.94 4.89
C VAL A 261 -15.87 -6.65 3.83
N PRO A 262 -15.32 -7.39 2.85
CA PRO A 262 -16.12 -8.22 1.95
C PRO A 262 -17.04 -9.21 2.67
N TYR A 263 -16.56 -9.86 3.73
CA TYR A 263 -17.37 -10.78 4.54
C TYR A 263 -18.57 -10.08 5.20
N VAL A 264 -18.35 -8.90 5.80
CA VAL A 264 -19.42 -8.07 6.36
C VAL A 264 -20.41 -7.66 5.28
N PHE A 265 -19.94 -7.23 4.11
CA PHE A 265 -20.82 -6.85 2.99
C PHE A 265 -21.67 -8.02 2.48
N PHE A 266 -21.09 -9.21 2.40
CA PHE A 266 -21.81 -10.43 2.06
C PHE A 266 -22.90 -10.72 3.10
N PHE A 267 -22.56 -10.66 4.39
CA PHE A 267 -23.49 -10.95 5.48
C PHE A 267 -24.69 -9.98 5.53
N ILE A 268 -24.46 -8.68 5.29
CA ILE A 268 -25.53 -7.66 5.29
C ILE A 268 -26.23 -7.51 3.93
N GLY A 269 -25.88 -8.34 2.92
CA GLY A 269 -26.54 -8.36 1.62
C GLY A 269 -26.22 -7.17 0.71
N ILE A 270 -25.06 -6.52 0.91
CA ILE A 270 -24.61 -5.41 0.07
C ILE A 270 -23.37 -5.74 -0.77
N SER A 271 -22.89 -6.99 -0.82
CA SER A 271 -21.73 -7.46 -1.62
C SER A 271 -21.88 -7.26 -3.12
#